data_AF-A0A919DWX5-F1
#
_entry.id   AF-A0A919DWX5-F1
#
_cell.length_a   1.000
_cell.length_b   1.000
_cell.length_c   1.000
_cell.angle_alpha   90.00
_cell.angle_beta   90.00
_cell.angle_gamma   90.00
#
_symmetry.space_group_name_H-M   'P 1'
#
loop_
_entity.id
_entity.type
_entity.pdbx_description
1 polymer ?
#
loop_
_entity_poly.entity_id
_entity_poly.type
_entity_poly.pdbx_seq_one_letter_code
_entity_poly.pdbx_strand_id
1 'polypeptide(L)'
;MDWVGNGFGFSAAAGTGILLSRGGAPPGTTATPATPSNTASILLPTTDKTPWPQGCRGWCDAGGRRVFAYRGPMEIWINPACSKCRSAISLLDAEGADYTVRRYLEEVPTEDEIRAVLDRLGLEPWDITRTQEADAKELGLKEWPRDAGARDRWIGALATHPKLIQRPIITADDGTAVVARTEDAVRDALGRKS
;
A
#
# COMPACT_ATOMS: atom_id res chain seq x y z
N MET A 1 9.26 50.94 43.18
CA MET A 1 8.91 51.12 41.75
C MET A 1 8.24 49.83 41.28
N ASP A 2 7.02 49.49 41.70
CA ASP A 2 5.73 50.15 41.44
C ASP A 2 5.40 50.26 39.96
N TRP A 3 4.57 49.34 39.47
CA TRP A 3 3.25 49.58 38.85
C TRP A 3 2.63 48.19 38.51
N VAL A 4 1.59 47.69 39.19
CA VAL A 4 0.13 48.00 39.04
C VAL A 4 -0.34 47.62 37.62
N GLY A 5 -1.39 46.84 37.36
CA GLY A 5 -2.58 46.38 38.10
C GLY A 5 -3.67 46.01 37.06
N ASN A 6 -4.83 45.56 37.55
CA ASN A 6 -6.08 45.14 36.85
C ASN A 6 -6.11 43.66 36.43
N GLY A 7 -6.92 42.76 37.00
CA GLY A 7 -8.12 42.93 37.83
C GLY A 7 -9.37 43.02 36.97
N PHE A 8 -10.15 41.94 36.90
CA PHE A 8 -11.62 41.94 36.84
C PHE A 8 -12.11 40.50 37.11
N GLY A 9 -12.84 40.33 38.21
CA GLY A 9 -13.62 39.13 38.52
C GLY A 9 -15.09 39.29 38.08
N PHE A 10 -15.87 38.22 38.26
CA PHE A 10 -17.32 38.11 38.58
C PHE A 10 -17.71 36.64 38.23
N SER A 11 -17.84 35.73 39.19
CA SER A 11 -18.96 35.46 40.12
C SER A 11 -20.26 34.96 39.47
N ALA A 12 -20.49 33.65 39.63
CA ALA A 12 -21.71 32.88 39.93
C ALA A 12 -23.09 33.29 39.38
N ALA A 13 -23.83 32.29 38.86
CA ALA A 13 -25.26 32.12 39.16
C ALA A 13 -25.69 30.64 39.00
N ALA A 14 -26.42 30.17 40.02
CA ALA A 14 -27.06 28.87 40.13
C ALA A 14 -28.40 28.82 39.36
N GLY A 15 -28.91 27.61 39.10
CA GLY A 15 -30.26 27.40 38.57
C GLY A 15 -30.70 25.94 38.65
N THR A 16 -31.31 25.59 39.78
CA THR A 16 -31.89 24.28 40.09
C THR A 16 -33.38 24.23 39.71
N GLY A 17 -33.86 23.07 39.26
CA GLY A 17 -35.27 22.62 39.37
C GLY A 17 -35.95 22.35 38.03
N ILE A 18 -36.93 21.45 37.89
CA ILE A 18 -37.64 20.53 38.79
C ILE A 18 -38.46 19.58 37.86
N LEU A 19 -38.75 18.38 38.38
CA LEU A 19 -39.66 17.32 37.88
C LEU A 19 -41.08 17.77 37.44
N LEU A 20 -41.73 16.96 36.58
CA LEU A 20 -43.14 16.47 36.65
C LEU A 20 -43.37 15.51 35.44
N SER A 21 -43.51 14.19 35.56
CA SER A 21 -44.57 13.30 36.09
C SER A 21 -45.69 12.90 35.09
N ARG A 22 -45.67 11.59 34.74
CA ARG A 22 -46.76 10.59 34.49
C ARG A 22 -47.88 10.82 33.45
N GLY A 23 -47.96 9.87 32.50
CA GLY A 23 -49.10 8.94 32.39
C GLY A 23 -49.85 8.87 31.04
N GLY A 24 -49.99 7.65 30.48
CA GLY A 24 -51.09 7.28 29.56
C GLY A 24 -50.73 6.44 28.33
N ALA A 25 -51.04 5.14 28.36
CA ALA A 25 -51.30 4.25 27.21
C ALA A 25 -52.83 3.90 27.21
N PRO A 26 -53.46 3.16 26.25
CA PRO A 26 -52.99 2.32 25.12
C PRO A 26 -53.95 2.39 23.85
N PRO A 27 -54.22 1.36 23.00
CA PRO A 27 -53.40 0.35 22.28
C PRO A 27 -53.64 0.29 20.73
N GLY A 28 -52.84 -0.56 20.04
CA GLY A 28 -53.09 -1.14 18.68
C GLY A 28 -52.42 -0.37 17.54
N THR A 29 -51.79 -0.92 16.51
CA THR A 29 -51.81 -2.26 15.89
C THR A 29 -50.58 -2.37 14.96
N THR A 30 -49.99 -3.58 14.92
CA THR A 30 -49.02 -4.15 13.97
C THR A 30 -48.35 -3.26 12.90
N ALA A 31 -47.01 -3.23 12.92
CA ALA A 31 -46.19 -3.36 11.71
C ALA A 31 -44.75 -3.72 12.08
N THR A 32 -44.34 -4.93 11.69
CA THR A 32 -42.95 -5.38 11.67
C THR A 32 -42.18 -4.59 10.61
N PRO A 33 -40.99 -4.09 10.93
CA PRO A 33 -39.90 -4.27 9.96
C PRO A 33 -38.67 -4.89 10.64
N ALA A 34 -38.17 -5.96 10.02
CA ALA A 34 -36.88 -6.54 10.34
C ALA A 34 -35.79 -5.48 10.14
N THR A 35 -35.07 -5.15 11.21
CA THR A 35 -33.79 -4.45 11.15
C THR A 35 -32.69 -5.49 11.35
N PRO A 36 -31.74 -5.62 10.43
CA PRO A 36 -30.57 -6.44 10.70
C PRO A 36 -29.72 -5.78 11.78
N SER A 37 -29.39 -6.58 12.79
CA SER A 37 -28.37 -6.27 13.80
C SER A 37 -27.03 -6.04 13.09
N ASN A 38 -26.67 -4.78 12.92
CA ASN A 38 -25.33 -4.33 12.66
C ASN A 38 -24.78 -3.90 14.03
N THR A 39 -24.08 -4.81 14.69
CA THR A 39 -23.01 -4.44 15.62
C THR A 39 -21.72 -4.67 14.85
N ALA A 40 -21.18 -3.59 14.29
CA ALA A 40 -19.84 -3.56 13.75
C ALA A 40 -18.82 -3.76 14.90
N SER A 41 -18.55 -5.01 15.24
CA SER A 41 -17.26 -5.37 15.81
C SER A 41 -16.26 -5.42 14.67
N ILE A 42 -15.44 -4.37 14.59
CA ILE A 42 -14.23 -4.33 13.77
C ILE A 42 -13.30 -5.41 14.33
N LEU A 43 -13.41 -6.62 13.79
CA LEU A 43 -12.39 -7.63 13.88
C LEU A 43 -11.38 -7.31 12.77
N LEU A 44 -10.25 -6.76 13.20
CA LEU A 44 -9.03 -6.67 12.40
C LEU A 44 -8.77 -8.05 11.76
N PRO A 45 -8.51 -8.15 10.45
CA PRO A 45 -8.09 -9.42 9.87
C PRO A 45 -6.72 -9.77 10.46
N THR A 46 -6.70 -10.77 11.33
CA THR A 46 -5.47 -11.41 11.80
C THR A 46 -4.75 -11.97 10.59
N THR A 47 -3.52 -11.52 10.38
CA THR A 47 -2.57 -12.08 9.41
C THR A 47 -2.21 -13.50 9.82
N ASP A 48 -3.06 -14.46 9.46
CA ASP A 48 -2.69 -15.86 9.48
C ASP A 48 -1.90 -16.14 8.19
N LYS A 49 -0.57 -16.06 8.31
CA LYS A 49 0.37 -16.44 7.26
C LYS A 49 0.46 -17.96 7.25
N THR A 50 -0.54 -18.64 6.67
CA THR A 50 -0.43 -20.07 6.39
C THR A 50 0.64 -20.31 5.31
N PRO A 51 1.56 -21.29 5.46
CA PRO A 51 2.52 -21.63 4.42
C PRO A 51 1.81 -22.13 3.14
N TRP A 52 2.30 -21.68 1.99
CA TRP A 52 1.63 -21.86 0.70
C TRP A 52 1.64 -23.32 0.20
N PRO A 53 0.47 -23.90 -0.16
CA PRO A 53 0.43 -25.17 -0.88
C PRO A 53 1.04 -25.01 -2.28
N GLN A 54 1.84 -26.01 -2.67
CA GLN A 54 2.53 -26.05 -3.96
C GLN A 54 1.49 -26.13 -5.09
N GLY A 55 1.24 -25.02 -5.78
CA GLY A 55 0.31 -24.99 -6.92
C GLY A 55 -0.29 -23.63 -7.26
N CYS A 56 -0.28 -22.66 -6.35
CA CYS A 56 -0.79 -21.32 -6.61
C CYS A 56 0.37 -20.32 -6.75
N ARG A 57 0.76 -19.98 -7.98
CA ARG A 57 1.64 -18.83 -8.25
C ARG A 57 0.76 -17.56 -8.31
N GLY A 58 0.53 -16.92 -7.16
CA GLY A 58 -0.05 -15.57 -7.06
C GLY A 58 -1.54 -15.48 -6.70
N TRP A 59 -1.80 -14.85 -5.54
CA TRP A 59 -3.03 -14.17 -5.12
C TRP A 59 -4.37 -14.85 -5.45
N CYS A 60 -4.66 -15.93 -4.72
CA CYS A 60 -6.02 -16.42 -4.55
C CYS A 60 -6.61 -15.91 -3.23
N ASP A 61 -7.92 -15.59 -3.18
CA ASP A 61 -8.62 -15.45 -1.90
C ASP A 61 -8.62 -16.79 -1.15
N ALA A 62 -9.13 -16.78 0.09
CA ALA A 62 -9.37 -18.01 0.86
C ALA A 62 -10.25 -19.05 0.12
N GLY A 63 -10.91 -18.67 -0.99
CA GLY A 63 -11.68 -19.54 -1.87
C GLY A 63 -10.97 -19.98 -3.14
N GLY A 64 -9.66 -19.71 -3.31
CA GLY A 64 -8.92 -20.15 -4.48
C GLY A 64 -9.14 -19.30 -5.75
N ARG A 65 -9.87 -18.17 -5.66
CA ARG A 65 -10.14 -17.30 -6.81
C ARG A 65 -9.04 -16.26 -6.93
N ARG A 66 -8.52 -16.02 -8.15
CA ARG A 66 -7.63 -14.88 -8.44
C ARG A 66 -8.27 -13.58 -7.92
N VAL A 67 -7.69 -12.97 -6.89
CA VAL A 67 -8.22 -11.72 -6.30
C VAL A 67 -7.82 -10.48 -7.06
N PHE A 68 -6.79 -10.59 -7.90
CA PHE A 68 -6.40 -9.56 -8.86
C PHE A 68 -6.35 -10.17 -10.25
N ALA A 69 -7.42 -9.99 -11.03
CA ALA A 69 -7.32 -10.07 -12.47
C ALA A 69 -6.69 -8.75 -12.95
N TYR A 70 -5.38 -8.58 -12.77
CA TYR A 70 -4.66 -7.57 -13.55
C TYR A 70 -4.83 -8.00 -15.01
N ARG A 71 -5.54 -7.16 -15.77
CA ARG A 71 -5.69 -7.29 -17.23
C ARG A 71 -5.02 -6.10 -17.92
N GLY A 72 -4.03 -5.50 -17.25
CA GLY A 72 -3.27 -4.39 -17.78
C GLY A 72 -2.14 -4.91 -18.68
N PRO A 73 -1.71 -4.12 -19.68
CA PRO A 73 -0.52 -4.46 -20.45
C PRO A 73 0.71 -4.52 -19.55
N MET A 74 1.70 -5.31 -19.95
CA MET A 74 3.01 -5.37 -19.32
C MET A 74 3.58 -3.94 -19.15
N GLU A 75 4.13 -3.63 -17.98
CA GLU A 75 4.73 -2.32 -17.70
C GLU A 75 6.16 -2.51 -17.19
N ILE A 76 7.10 -1.70 -17.68
CA ILE A 76 8.48 -1.70 -17.22
C ILE A 76 8.88 -0.34 -16.65
N TRP A 77 9.37 -0.34 -15.41
CA TRP A 77 9.94 0.82 -14.74
C TRP A 77 11.44 0.89 -15.01
N ILE A 78 11.86 1.93 -15.73
CA ILE A 78 13.26 2.10 -16.16
C ILE A 78 13.82 3.46 -15.78
N ASN A 79 15.16 3.52 -15.80
CA ASN A 79 15.89 4.77 -16.01
C ASN A 79 16.72 4.62 -17.31
N PRO A 80 16.54 5.48 -18.32
CA PRO A 80 17.22 5.37 -19.62
C PRO A 80 18.76 5.38 -19.53
N ALA A 81 19.31 5.97 -18.47
CA ALA A 81 20.76 5.99 -18.24
C ALA A 81 21.33 4.61 -17.85
N CYS A 82 20.51 3.65 -17.41
CA CYS A 82 20.96 2.38 -16.87
C CYS A 82 21.19 1.32 -17.98
N SER A 83 22.42 0.80 -18.10
CA SER A 83 22.76 -0.24 -19.07
C SER A 83 21.90 -1.51 -18.92
N LYS A 84 21.56 -1.91 -17.69
CA LYS A 84 20.71 -3.10 -17.43
C LYS A 84 19.27 -2.90 -17.90
N CYS A 85 18.76 -1.66 -17.79
CA CYS A 85 17.43 -1.33 -18.30
C CYS A 85 17.41 -1.41 -19.83
N ARG A 86 18.47 -0.94 -20.51
CA ARG A 86 18.58 -1.05 -21.96
C ARG A 86 18.63 -2.51 -22.43
N SER A 87 19.39 -3.36 -21.75
CA SER A 87 19.40 -4.80 -22.05
C SER A 87 18.02 -5.46 -21.87
N ALA A 88 17.29 -5.10 -20.81
CA ALA A 88 15.94 -5.62 -20.60
C ALA A 88 14.97 -5.19 -21.72
N ILE A 89 14.98 -3.91 -22.10
CA ILE A 89 14.18 -3.38 -23.22
C ILE A 89 14.50 -4.11 -24.53
N SER A 90 15.79 -4.23 -24.88
CA SER A 90 16.20 -4.92 -26.11
C SER A 90 15.74 -6.38 -26.13
N LEU A 91 15.69 -7.05 -24.98
CA LEU A 91 15.19 -8.41 -24.87
C LEU A 91 13.66 -8.47 -25.01
N LEU A 92 12.93 -7.53 -24.42
CA LEU A 92 11.47 -7.43 -24.61
C LEU A 92 11.11 -7.15 -26.08
N ASP A 93 11.86 -6.25 -26.74
CA ASP A 93 11.70 -5.92 -28.16
C ASP A 93 12.01 -7.12 -29.07
N ALA A 94 13.10 -7.84 -28.79
CA ALA A 94 13.50 -9.01 -29.57
C ALA A 94 12.46 -10.14 -29.51
N GLU A 95 11.73 -10.23 -28.41
CA GLU A 95 10.69 -11.23 -28.16
C GLU A 95 9.28 -10.72 -28.56
N GLY A 96 9.20 -9.51 -29.15
CA GLY A 96 7.97 -8.91 -29.65
C GLY A 96 6.90 -8.71 -28.58
N ALA A 97 7.30 -8.44 -27.33
CA ALA A 97 6.36 -8.19 -26.25
C ALA A 97 5.74 -6.79 -26.36
N ASP A 98 4.44 -6.67 -26.10
CA ASP A 98 3.77 -5.39 -25.94
C ASP A 98 3.95 -4.92 -24.50
N TYR A 99 4.61 -3.77 -24.29
CA TYR A 99 4.83 -3.22 -22.95
C TYR A 99 4.79 -1.69 -22.93
N THR A 100 4.45 -1.14 -21.77
CA THR A 100 4.49 0.30 -21.47
C THR A 100 5.76 0.63 -20.70
N VAL A 101 6.46 1.68 -21.14
CA VAL A 101 7.67 2.16 -20.45
C VAL A 101 7.29 3.30 -19.52
N ARG A 102 7.50 3.11 -18.21
CA ARG A 102 7.37 4.18 -17.21
C ARG A 102 8.74 4.65 -16.73
N ARG A 103 9.01 5.95 -16.85
CA ARG A 103 10.23 6.57 -16.31
C ARG A 103 9.96 7.01 -14.89
N TYR A 104 10.05 6.07 -13.95
CA TYR A 104 9.64 6.26 -12.55
C TYR A 104 10.38 7.39 -11.79
N LEU A 105 11.46 7.96 -12.35
CA LEU A 105 12.13 9.15 -11.80
C LEU A 105 11.51 10.47 -12.27
N GLU A 106 10.87 10.47 -13.45
CA GLU A 106 10.10 11.60 -13.99
C GLU A 106 8.64 11.49 -13.51
N GLU A 107 8.08 10.28 -13.58
CA GLU A 107 6.73 9.93 -13.14
C GLU A 107 6.80 9.15 -11.82
N VAL A 108 7.09 9.88 -10.75
CA VAL A 108 7.29 9.34 -9.41
C VAL A 108 6.05 8.54 -8.97
N PRO A 109 6.22 7.26 -8.58
CA PRO A 109 5.09 6.46 -8.11
C PRO A 109 4.63 6.93 -6.74
N THR A 110 3.32 6.95 -6.55
CA THR A 110 2.69 7.21 -5.25
C THR A 110 2.94 6.05 -4.29
N GLU A 111 2.74 6.27 -2.98
CA GLU A 111 2.89 5.20 -1.99
C GLU A 111 1.94 4.02 -2.27
N ASP A 112 0.72 4.27 -2.73
CA ASP A 112 -0.25 3.23 -3.05
C ASP A 112 0.16 2.40 -4.26
N GLU A 113 0.75 3.04 -5.28
CA GLU A 113 1.34 2.32 -6.43
C GLU A 113 2.52 1.46 -5.99
N ILE A 114 3.38 1.97 -5.10
CA ILE A 114 4.50 1.20 -4.55
C ILE A 114 3.99 0.00 -3.75
N ARG A 115 2.96 0.17 -2.91
CA ARG A 115 2.29 -0.94 -2.19
C ARG A 115 1.80 -2.00 -3.16
N ALA A 116 1.08 -1.59 -4.21
CA ALA A 116 0.56 -2.50 -5.21
C ALA A 116 1.70 -3.27 -5.93
N VAL A 117 2.80 -2.62 -6.28
CA VAL A 117 3.94 -3.28 -6.91
C VAL A 117 4.64 -4.25 -5.96
N LEU A 118 4.81 -3.89 -4.68
CA LEU A 118 5.37 -4.79 -3.66
C LEU A 118 4.54 -6.05 -3.47
N ASP A 119 3.22 -5.91 -3.46
CA ASP A 119 2.29 -7.03 -3.36
C ASP A 119 2.39 -7.96 -4.58
N ARG A 120 2.56 -7.40 -5.78
CA ARG A 120 2.80 -8.17 -7.01
C ARG A 120 4.17 -8.85 -7.06
N LEU A 121 5.18 -8.23 -6.45
CA LEU A 121 6.53 -8.79 -6.31
C LEU A 121 6.58 -9.90 -5.25
N GLY A 122 5.68 -9.85 -4.25
CA GLY A 122 5.78 -10.67 -3.05
C GLY A 122 7.02 -10.33 -2.21
N LEU A 123 7.50 -9.08 -2.30
CA LEU A 123 8.70 -8.60 -1.63
C LEU A 123 8.35 -7.47 -0.65
N GLU A 124 9.25 -7.23 0.29
CA GLU A 124 9.13 -6.13 1.24
C GLU A 124 9.86 -4.88 0.72
N PRO A 125 9.52 -3.66 1.17
CA PRO A 125 10.10 -2.44 0.64
C PRO A 125 11.62 -2.36 0.80
N TRP A 126 12.18 -2.97 1.86
CA TRP A 126 13.64 -3.03 2.05
C TRP A 126 14.35 -3.94 1.04
N ASP A 127 13.68 -4.93 0.44
CA ASP A 127 14.27 -5.85 -0.55
C ASP A 127 14.44 -5.17 -1.92
N ILE A 128 13.54 -4.23 -2.22
CA ILE A 128 13.60 -3.40 -3.42
C ILE A 128 14.34 -2.09 -3.21
N THR A 129 14.96 -1.87 -2.03
CA THR A 129 15.72 -0.66 -1.75
C THR A 129 17.19 -0.80 -2.10
N ARG A 130 17.75 0.21 -2.77
CA ARG A 130 19.17 0.35 -3.09
C ARG A 130 19.90 1.02 -1.93
N THR A 131 20.34 0.22 -0.96
CA THR A 131 21.05 0.71 0.24
C THR A 131 22.46 1.29 -0.03
N GLN A 132 22.91 1.35 -1.29
CA GLN A 132 24.23 1.82 -1.69
C GLN A 132 24.23 3.25 -2.25
N GLU A 133 23.04 3.80 -2.56
CA GLU A 133 22.88 5.17 -3.08
C GLU A 133 23.22 6.22 -2.00
N ALA A 134 23.55 7.44 -2.41
CA ALA A 134 23.87 8.54 -1.51
C ALA A 134 22.69 8.86 -0.58
N ASP A 135 21.49 9.00 -1.16
CA ASP A 135 20.24 9.26 -0.44
C ASP A 135 19.97 8.19 0.64
N ALA A 136 20.33 6.93 0.38
CA ALA A 136 20.15 5.83 1.35
C ALA A 136 21.08 5.97 2.56
N LYS A 137 22.29 6.52 2.35
CA LYS A 137 23.27 6.76 3.42
C LYS A 137 22.88 7.98 4.24
N GLU A 138 22.40 9.04 3.59
CA GLU A 138 21.94 10.27 4.25
C GLU A 138 20.74 10.00 5.17
N LEU A 139 19.79 9.17 4.71
CA LEU A 139 18.61 8.78 5.50
C LEU A 139 18.89 7.69 6.55
N GLY A 140 20.10 7.11 6.56
CA GLY A 140 20.45 6.03 7.49
C GLY A 140 19.62 4.75 7.28
N LEU A 141 19.18 4.46 6.05
CA LEU A 141 18.24 3.33 5.78
C LEU A 141 18.77 1.97 6.24
N LYS A 142 20.09 1.80 6.31
CA LYS A 142 20.71 0.56 6.80
C LYS A 142 20.37 0.26 8.26
N GLU A 143 20.11 1.28 9.06
CA GLU A 143 19.81 1.17 10.49
C GLU A 143 18.32 1.06 10.76
N TRP A 144 17.48 1.23 9.73
CA TRP A 144 16.04 1.16 9.90
C TRP A 144 15.59 -0.28 10.19
N PRO A 145 14.61 -0.46 11.10
CA PRO A 145 14.01 -1.75 11.34
C PRO A 145 13.37 -2.31 10.07
N ARG A 146 13.45 -3.64 9.90
CA ARG A 146 12.87 -4.39 8.77
C ARG A 146 11.74 -5.28 9.28
N ASP A 147 10.72 -4.62 9.81
CA ASP A 147 9.53 -5.24 10.37
C ASP A 147 8.27 -4.54 9.85
N ALA A 148 7.11 -5.10 10.18
CA ALA A 148 5.82 -4.58 9.74
C ALA A 148 5.54 -3.16 10.24
N GLY A 149 6.04 -2.78 11.43
CA GLY A 149 5.85 -1.44 11.99
C GLY A 149 6.65 -0.36 11.25
N ALA A 150 7.73 -0.77 10.58
CA ALA A 150 8.56 0.11 9.76
C ALA A 150 8.10 0.19 8.29
N ARG A 151 7.24 -0.72 7.82
CA ARG A 151 6.91 -0.89 6.39
C ARG A 151 6.43 0.40 5.73
N ASP A 152 5.48 1.12 6.35
CA ASP A 152 4.97 2.39 5.79
C ASP A 152 6.04 3.47 5.74
N ARG A 153 6.92 3.53 6.75
CA ARG A 153 8.05 4.47 6.75
C ARG A 153 8.99 4.19 5.55
N TRP A 154 9.27 2.93 5.26
CA TRP A 154 10.06 2.56 4.08
C TRP A 154 9.36 2.95 2.78
N ILE A 155 8.05 2.72 2.66
CA ILE A 155 7.29 3.08 1.46
C ILE A 155 7.30 4.60 1.25
N GLY A 156 7.07 5.40 2.29
CA GLY A 156 7.14 6.85 2.19
C GLY A 156 8.54 7.35 1.77
N ALA A 157 9.60 6.69 2.25
CA ALA A 157 10.97 6.99 1.80
C ALA A 157 11.19 6.67 0.31
N LEU A 158 10.63 5.56 -0.18
CA LEU A 158 10.70 5.18 -1.59
C LEU A 158 9.90 6.13 -2.49
N ALA A 159 8.74 6.60 -2.05
CA ALA A 159 7.94 7.60 -2.76
C ALA A 159 8.64 8.97 -2.80
N THR A 160 9.26 9.37 -1.69
CA THR A 160 9.99 10.65 -1.59
C THR A 160 11.30 10.61 -2.39
N HIS A 161 11.99 9.46 -2.37
CA HIS A 161 13.27 9.27 -3.02
C HIS A 161 13.20 8.07 -3.99
N PRO A 162 12.54 8.23 -5.16
CA PRO A 162 12.34 7.12 -6.10
C PRO A 162 13.66 6.48 -6.55
N LYS A 163 14.78 7.23 -6.56
CA LYS A 163 16.13 6.70 -6.85
C LYS A 163 16.53 5.48 -6.00
N LEU A 164 15.96 5.34 -4.81
CA LEU A 164 16.16 4.22 -3.92
C LEU A 164 15.54 2.92 -4.45
N ILE A 165 14.53 2.99 -5.32
CA ILE A 165 13.85 1.82 -5.88
C ILE A 165 14.81 1.06 -6.81
N GLN A 166 14.86 -0.26 -6.65
CA GLN A 166 15.64 -1.15 -7.50
C GLN A 166 15.12 -1.16 -8.94
N ARG A 167 16.04 -1.34 -9.89
CA ARG A 167 15.75 -1.26 -11.33
C ARG A 167 16.31 -2.46 -12.09
N PRO A 168 15.75 -2.79 -13.25
CA PRO A 168 14.38 -2.47 -13.68
C PRO A 168 13.34 -3.31 -12.90
N ILE A 169 12.10 -2.83 -12.86
CA ILE A 169 10.95 -3.61 -12.36
C ILE A 169 10.01 -3.83 -13.53
N ILE A 170 9.64 -5.08 -13.80
CA ILE A 170 8.68 -5.45 -14.84
C ILE A 170 7.43 -5.97 -14.14
N THR A 171 6.27 -5.40 -14.47
CA THR A 171 4.95 -5.96 -14.17
C THR A 171 4.48 -6.71 -15.41
N ALA A 172 4.28 -8.02 -15.33
CA ALA A 172 3.81 -8.88 -16.40
C ALA A 172 2.28 -8.81 -16.58
N ASP A 173 1.77 -9.35 -17.69
CA ASP A 173 0.35 -9.31 -18.07
C ASP A 173 -0.54 -10.08 -17.08
N ASP A 174 -0.02 -11.12 -16.43
CA ASP A 174 -0.72 -11.87 -15.38
C ASP A 174 -0.84 -11.10 -14.05
N GLY A 175 -0.24 -9.90 -13.97
CA GLY A 175 -0.21 -9.04 -12.80
C GLY A 175 0.93 -9.31 -11.84
N THR A 176 1.78 -10.30 -12.09
CA THR A 176 2.96 -10.52 -11.27
C THR A 176 4.05 -9.51 -11.61
N ALA A 177 4.92 -9.20 -10.66
CA ALA A 177 6.06 -8.32 -10.91
C ALA A 177 7.38 -9.04 -10.63
N VAL A 178 8.45 -8.59 -11.29
CA VAL A 178 9.81 -9.13 -11.15
C VAL A 178 10.84 -8.00 -11.15
N VAL A 179 11.83 -8.08 -10.27
CA VAL A 179 13.01 -7.20 -10.31
C VAL A 179 14.00 -7.73 -11.34
N ALA A 180 13.96 -7.21 -12.55
CA ALA A 180 14.63 -7.79 -13.72
C ALA A 180 16.11 -7.37 -13.86
N ARG A 181 16.93 -7.70 -12.85
CA ARG A 181 18.37 -7.35 -12.84
C ARG A 181 19.24 -8.25 -13.72
N THR A 182 18.73 -9.42 -14.07
CA THR A 182 19.37 -10.46 -14.88
C THR A 182 18.49 -10.79 -16.07
N GLU A 183 19.09 -11.31 -17.14
CA GLU A 183 18.35 -11.73 -18.33
C GLU A 183 17.33 -12.82 -18.01
N ASP A 184 17.67 -13.77 -17.13
CA ASP A 184 16.75 -14.82 -16.68
C ASP A 184 15.48 -14.25 -16.03
N ALA A 185 15.61 -13.17 -15.26
CA ALA A 185 14.46 -12.52 -14.63
C ALA A 185 13.57 -11.80 -15.66
N VAL A 186 14.15 -11.28 -16.75
CA VAL A 186 13.38 -10.71 -17.87
C VAL A 186 12.66 -11.83 -18.63
N ARG A 187 13.35 -12.95 -18.91
CA ARG A 187 12.75 -14.12 -19.56
C ARG A 187 11.63 -14.74 -18.74
N ASP A 188 11.79 -14.79 -17.42
CA ASP A 188 10.75 -15.24 -16.50
C ASP A 188 9.51 -14.34 -16.59
N ALA A 189 9.68 -13.01 -16.61
CA ALA A 189 8.56 -12.09 -16.83
C ALA A 189 7.86 -12.30 -18.20
N LEU A 190 8.63 -12.57 -19.26
CA LEU A 190 8.09 -12.92 -20.59
C LEU A 190 7.38 -14.27 -20.63
N GLY A 191 7.74 -15.22 -19.77
CA GLY A 191 7.06 -16.51 -19.66
C GLY A 191 5.70 -16.44 -18.96
N ARG A 192 5.40 -15.31 -18.31
CA ARG A 192 4.16 -15.06 -17.55
C ARG A 192 3.07 -14.35 -18.36
N LYS A 193 3.11 -14.53 -19.70
CA LYS A 193 2.07 -14.08 -20.63
C LYS A 193 0.77 -14.87 -20.36
N SER A 194 -0.38 -14.18 -20.42
CA SER A 194 -1.71 -14.77 -20.20
C SER A 194 -2.25 -15.53 -21.39
#